data_AF-A0ABD5ZUT7-F1
#
_entry.id   AF-A0ABD5ZUT7-F1
#
_cell.length_a   1.000
_cell.length_b   1.000
_cell.length_c   1.000
_cell.angle_alpha   90.00
_cell.angle_beta   90.00
_cell.angle_gamma   90.00
#
_symmetry.space_group_name_H-M   'P 1'
#
loop_
_entity.id
_entity.type
_entity.pdbx_description
1 polymer ?
#
loop_
_entity_poly.entity_id
_entity_poly.type
_entity_poly.pdbx_seq_one_letter_code
_entity_poly.pdbx_strand_id
1 'polypeptide(L)'
;MTSTEPLRLTAAVRDALLDHAAVGADRAPPEEVCGVLAGARGSTDRVTDATRVDNVAAHPRTEYELDPEATMSTIDRIEATGDDVVGFYHSHPESPAEPSATDRARATWTGYLYAIVSPPETIRAYRFTGEGFDEVPVQVDSRE
;
A
#
# COMPACT_ATOMS: atom_id res chain seq x y z
N MET A 1 -26.83 -1.44 3.15
CA MET A 1 -25.56 -1.09 3.79
C MET A 1 -24.62 -2.23 3.47
N THR A 2 -23.84 -2.09 2.40
CA THR A 2 -22.85 -3.11 2.03
C THR A 2 -21.73 -2.98 3.05
N SER A 3 -21.62 -3.91 4.00
CA SER A 3 -20.44 -3.96 4.87
C SER A 3 -19.25 -4.29 3.98
N THR A 4 -18.34 -3.33 3.80
CA THR A 4 -17.05 -3.59 3.17
C THR A 4 -16.25 -4.51 4.06
N GLU A 5 -15.85 -5.68 3.53
CA GLU A 5 -14.98 -6.59 4.26
C GLU A 5 -13.63 -5.92 4.53
N PRO A 6 -13.12 -6.00 5.77
CA PRO A 6 -11.88 -5.33 6.16
C PRO A 6 -10.64 -5.95 5.49
N LEU A 7 -9.60 -5.15 5.27
CA LEU A 7 -8.27 -5.63 4.93
C LEU A 7 -7.60 -6.19 6.19
N ARG A 8 -7.15 -7.44 6.12
CA ARG A 8 -6.39 -8.09 7.20
C ARG A 8 -4.90 -7.91 6.96
N LEU A 9 -4.17 -7.42 7.96
CA LEU A 9 -2.71 -7.35 7.95
C LEU A 9 -2.15 -8.22 9.06
N THR A 10 -1.04 -8.93 8.82
CA THR A 10 -0.26 -9.47 9.94
C THR A 10 0.41 -8.34 10.72
N ALA A 11 0.72 -8.56 12.00
CA ALA A 11 1.49 -7.61 12.78
C ALA A 11 2.85 -7.29 12.14
N ALA A 12 3.50 -8.30 11.53
CA ALA A 12 4.76 -8.13 10.82
C ALA A 12 4.63 -7.18 9.61
N VAL A 13 3.56 -7.32 8.82
CA VAL A 13 3.28 -6.42 7.68
C VAL A 13 3.01 -5.00 8.18
N ARG A 14 2.17 -4.83 9.21
CA ARG A 14 1.94 -3.51 9.80
C ARG A 14 3.26 -2.84 10.19
N ASP A 15 4.10 -3.55 10.93
CA ASP A 15 5.36 -3.01 11.42
C ASP A 15 6.32 -2.69 10.26
N ALA A 16 6.36 -3.52 9.22
CA ALA A 16 7.16 -3.28 8.02
C ALA A 16 6.72 -2.04 7.23
N LEU A 17 5.41 -1.81 7.14
CA LEU A 17 4.84 -0.62 6.47
C LEU A 17 5.17 0.66 7.25
N LEU A 18 5.00 0.64 8.57
CA LEU A 18 5.30 1.79 9.43
C LEU A 18 6.80 2.10 9.45
N ASP A 19 7.66 1.07 9.52
CA ASP A 19 9.12 1.23 9.42
C ASP A 19 9.52 1.89 8.10
N HIS A 20 8.98 1.41 6.98
CA HIS A 20 9.31 1.98 5.68
C HIS A 20 8.84 3.43 5.55
N ALA A 21 7.63 3.74 6.02
CA ALA A 21 7.11 5.10 6.03
C ALA A 21 7.94 6.05 6.90
N ALA A 22 8.43 5.57 8.06
CA ALA A 22 9.33 6.33 8.93
C ALA A 22 10.66 6.63 8.21
N VAL A 23 11.24 5.65 7.52
CA VAL A 23 12.46 5.86 6.71
C VAL A 23 12.26 6.96 5.66
N GLY A 24 11.11 7.01 4.99
CA GLY A 24 10.78 8.09 4.03
C GLY A 24 10.64 9.45 4.70
N ALA A 25 9.97 9.49 5.86
CA ALA A 25 9.78 10.72 6.64
C ALA A 25 11.08 11.29 7.23
N ASP A 26 12.04 10.45 7.58
CA ASP A 26 13.34 10.85 8.13
C ASP A 26 14.33 11.38 7.07
N ARG A 27 13.96 11.35 5.78
CA ARG A 27 14.79 11.94 4.72
C ARG A 27 14.79 13.46 4.77
N ALA A 28 15.79 14.07 4.14
CA ALA A 28 15.94 15.52 4.06
C ALA A 28 16.11 15.97 2.59
N PRO A 29 15.02 16.37 1.90
CA PRO A 29 13.63 16.48 2.39
C PRO A 29 12.91 15.13 2.58
N PRO A 30 11.77 15.07 3.29
CA PRO A 30 10.95 13.87 3.38
C PRO A 30 10.48 13.39 2.02
N GLU A 31 10.39 12.07 1.82
CA GLU A 31 9.98 11.45 0.57
C GLU A 31 8.94 10.35 0.84
N GLU A 32 7.95 10.25 -0.05
CA GLU A 32 7.04 9.13 -0.13
C GLU A 32 7.81 7.86 -0.49
N VAL A 33 7.48 6.77 0.19
CA VAL A 33 7.97 5.42 -0.14
C VAL A 33 6.82 4.60 -0.67
N CYS A 34 7.11 3.55 -1.45
CA CYS A 34 6.08 2.69 -2.02
C CYS A 34 6.47 1.21 -2.05
N GLY A 35 5.51 0.35 -2.39
CA GLY A 35 5.76 -1.06 -2.59
C GLY A 35 4.51 -1.88 -2.92
N VAL A 36 4.72 -3.20 -2.99
CA VAL A 36 3.71 -4.19 -3.38
C VAL A 36 3.28 -5.01 -2.16
N LEU A 37 1.99 -5.27 -2.04
CA LEU A 37 1.39 -6.07 -0.97
C LEU A 37 1.03 -7.46 -1.49
N ALA A 38 1.53 -8.49 -0.81
CA ALA A 38 1.32 -9.88 -1.14
C ALA A 38 0.49 -10.61 -0.09
N GLY A 39 -0.29 -11.59 -0.52
CA GLY A 39 -1.01 -12.49 0.37
C GLY A 39 -2.14 -13.21 -0.35
N ALA A 40 -3.32 -13.26 0.26
CA ALA A 40 -4.46 -13.98 -0.32
C ALA A 40 -5.61 -13.01 -0.62
N ARG A 41 -6.17 -13.13 -1.84
CA ARG A 41 -7.41 -12.43 -2.21
C ARG A 41 -8.61 -13.34 -2.01
N GLY A 42 -9.73 -12.77 -1.58
CA GLY A 42 -10.94 -13.55 -1.31
C GLY A 42 -12.13 -12.69 -0.95
N SER A 43 -13.03 -13.23 -0.11
CA SER A 43 -14.08 -12.40 0.50
C SER A 43 -13.44 -11.32 1.38
N THR A 44 -12.51 -11.73 2.23
CA THR A 44 -11.66 -10.86 3.03
C THR A 44 -10.23 -10.96 2.50
N ASP A 45 -9.68 -9.85 2.00
CA ASP A 45 -8.28 -9.80 1.56
C ASP A 45 -7.34 -9.84 2.78
N ARG A 46 -6.27 -10.63 2.69
CA ARG A 46 -5.26 -10.78 3.74
C ARG A 46 -3.86 -10.56 3.19
N VAL A 47 -3.15 -9.59 3.75
CA VAL A 47 -1.75 -9.29 3.42
C VAL A 47 -0.85 -9.97 4.44
N THR A 48 0.04 -10.80 3.93
CA THR A 48 1.01 -11.58 4.72
C THR A 48 2.44 -11.10 4.53
N ASP A 49 2.73 -10.43 3.40
CA ASP A 49 4.05 -9.86 3.11
C ASP A 49 3.92 -8.51 2.38
N ALA A 50 4.95 -7.66 2.51
CA ALA A 50 5.05 -6.38 1.83
C ALA A 50 6.47 -6.18 1.31
N THR A 51 6.61 -6.03 -0.01
CA THR A 51 7.89 -5.82 -0.66
C THR A 51 8.04 -4.35 -1.04
N ARG A 52 9.16 -3.74 -0.63
CA ARG A 52 9.51 -2.35 -0.94
C ARG A 52 9.88 -2.24 -2.42
N VAL A 53 9.44 -1.16 -3.06
CA VAL A 53 9.84 -0.80 -4.42
C VAL A 53 10.26 0.67 -4.41
N ASP A 54 11.31 1.00 -5.16
CA ASP A 54 11.78 2.38 -5.25
C ASP A 54 10.71 3.31 -5.82
N ASN A 55 10.60 4.49 -5.20
CA ASN A 55 9.80 5.59 -5.71
C ASN A 55 10.62 6.35 -6.77
N VAL A 56 10.24 6.24 -8.03
CA VAL A 56 10.92 6.88 -9.17
C VAL A 56 10.22 8.16 -9.64
N ALA A 57 9.26 8.68 -8.87
CA ALA A 57 8.56 9.91 -9.22
C ALA A 57 9.50 11.11 -9.33
N ALA A 58 9.17 12.04 -10.23
CA ALA A 58 9.92 13.29 -10.37
C ALA A 58 9.86 14.19 -9.12
N HIS A 59 8.79 14.05 -8.33
CA HIS A 59 8.55 14.83 -7.11
C HIS A 59 8.26 13.89 -5.92
N PRO A 60 9.26 13.12 -5.46
CA PRO A 60 9.06 12.03 -4.50
C PRO A 60 8.57 12.51 -3.13
N ARG A 61 8.64 13.81 -2.84
CA ARG A 61 8.09 14.41 -1.62
C ARG A 61 6.56 14.37 -1.54
N THR A 62 5.88 14.40 -2.68
CA THR A 62 4.41 14.55 -2.77
C THR A 62 3.77 13.62 -3.79
N GLU A 63 4.55 12.74 -4.39
CA GLU A 63 4.12 11.82 -5.42
C GLU A 63 4.90 10.51 -5.29
N TYR A 64 4.25 9.42 -5.66
CA TYR A 64 4.90 8.13 -5.87
C TYR A 64 4.74 7.66 -7.31
N GLU A 65 5.76 6.94 -7.79
CA GLU A 65 5.73 6.14 -8.98
C GLU A 65 6.54 4.89 -8.68
N LEU A 66 5.90 3.72 -8.77
CA LEU A 66 6.57 2.45 -8.55
C LEU A 66 7.55 2.20 -9.69
N ASP A 67 8.80 1.86 -9.38
CA ASP A 67 9.75 1.41 -10.40
C ASP A 67 9.14 0.22 -11.18
N PRO A 68 8.98 0.32 -12.52
CA PRO A 68 8.22 -0.67 -13.28
C PRO A 68 8.94 -2.01 -13.37
N GLU A 69 10.27 -2.03 -13.48
CA GLU A 69 11.05 -3.26 -13.60
C GLU A 69 11.04 -4.04 -12.28
N ALA A 70 11.29 -3.34 -11.16
CA ALA A 70 11.23 -3.91 -9.83
C ALA A 70 9.81 -4.35 -9.47
N THR A 71 8.78 -3.60 -9.87
CA THR A 71 7.38 -3.96 -9.64
C THR A 71 7.01 -5.24 -10.37
N MET A 72 7.29 -5.32 -11.67
CA MET A 72 7.00 -6.53 -12.45
C MET A 72 7.77 -7.74 -11.90
N SER A 73 9.05 -7.58 -11.59
CA SER A 73 9.83 -8.67 -10.98
C SER A 73 9.29 -9.08 -9.60
N THR A 74 8.74 -8.14 -8.82
CA THR A 74 8.15 -8.43 -7.52
C THR A 74 6.84 -9.21 -7.69
N ILE A 75 5.99 -8.79 -8.63
CA ILE A 75 4.75 -9.50 -8.97
C ILE A 75 5.05 -10.93 -9.40
N ASP A 76 5.99 -11.14 -10.32
CA ASP A 76 6.38 -12.48 -10.80
C ASP A 76 6.84 -13.38 -9.63
N ARG A 77 7.56 -12.82 -8.66
CA ARG A 77 8.04 -13.55 -7.48
C ARG A 77 6.91 -13.92 -6.52
N ILE A 78 5.95 -13.03 -6.31
CA ILE A 78 4.76 -13.27 -5.48
C ILE A 78 3.92 -14.39 -6.10
N GLU A 79 3.66 -14.30 -7.40
CA GLU A 79 2.89 -15.33 -8.11
C GLU A 79 3.61 -16.68 -8.11
N ALA A 80 4.95 -16.69 -8.18
CA ALA A 80 5.75 -17.91 -8.11
C ALA A 80 5.69 -18.62 -6.73
N THR A 81 5.34 -17.92 -5.64
CA THR A 81 5.11 -18.55 -4.33
C THR A 81 3.68 -19.07 -4.16
N GLY A 82 2.79 -18.78 -5.12
CA GLY A 82 1.37 -19.11 -5.05
C GLY A 82 0.54 -18.10 -4.26
N ASP A 83 1.13 -16.95 -3.91
CA ASP A 83 0.41 -15.83 -3.31
C ASP A 83 -0.18 -14.91 -4.41
N ASP A 84 -1.17 -14.12 -4.03
CA ASP A 84 -1.77 -13.07 -4.85
C ASP A 84 -1.14 -11.70 -4.57
N VAL A 85 -1.10 -10.86 -5.59
CA VAL A 85 -0.90 -9.41 -5.42
C VAL A 85 -2.20 -8.80 -4.93
N VAL A 86 -2.24 -8.46 -3.65
CA VAL A 86 -3.43 -7.85 -3.00
C VAL A 86 -3.57 -6.38 -3.40
N GLY A 87 -2.45 -5.70 -3.59
CA GLY A 87 -2.44 -4.28 -3.92
C GLY A 87 -1.06 -3.65 -3.76
N PHE A 88 -1.07 -2.33 -3.59
CA PHE A 88 0.13 -1.50 -3.45
C PHE A 88 0.01 -0.67 -2.18
N TYR A 89 1.13 -0.13 -1.73
CA TYR A 89 1.12 0.89 -0.70
C TYR A 89 2.04 2.04 -1.06
N HIS A 90 1.74 3.19 -0.49
CA HIS A 90 2.65 4.33 -0.45
C HIS A 90 2.52 5.08 0.89
N SER A 91 3.49 5.94 1.19
CA SER A 91 3.45 6.77 2.39
C SER A 91 3.15 8.22 2.08
N HIS A 92 2.44 8.88 2.99
CA HIS A 92 2.31 10.34 3.03
C HIS A 92 3.11 10.85 4.25
N PRO A 93 4.39 11.27 4.08
CA PRO A 93 5.24 11.63 5.22
C PRO A 93 4.77 12.91 5.93
N GLU A 94 4.09 13.80 5.20
CA GLU A 94 3.70 15.13 5.69
C GLU A 94 2.17 15.35 5.66
N SER A 95 1.38 14.34 5.31
CA SER A 95 -0.07 14.46 5.08
C SER A 95 -0.85 13.27 5.65
N PRO A 96 -2.17 13.42 5.88
CA PRO A 96 -3.02 12.32 6.33
C PRO A 96 -3.04 11.14 5.35
N ALA A 97 -3.41 9.97 5.86
CA ALA A 97 -3.45 8.72 5.11
C ALA A 97 -4.71 8.65 4.22
N GLU A 98 -4.92 9.67 3.39
CA GLU A 98 -6.09 9.85 2.55
C GLU A 98 -5.63 10.03 1.11
N PRO A 99 -6.31 9.44 0.11
CA PRO A 99 -5.88 9.59 -1.27
C PRO A 99 -5.81 11.06 -1.62
N SER A 100 -4.70 11.49 -2.21
CA SER A 100 -4.50 12.82 -2.74
C SER A 100 -5.26 13.00 -4.07
N ALA A 101 -5.27 14.22 -4.62
CA ALA A 101 -5.79 14.42 -5.98
C ALA A 101 -4.94 13.68 -7.02
N THR A 102 -3.61 13.64 -6.80
CA THR A 102 -2.66 12.93 -7.65
C THR A 102 -2.88 11.42 -7.60
N ASP A 103 -3.10 10.84 -6.41
CA ASP A 103 -3.36 9.41 -6.25
C ASP A 103 -4.60 8.97 -7.04
N ARG A 104 -5.69 9.75 -6.94
CA ARG A 104 -6.93 9.51 -7.68
C ARG A 104 -6.73 9.56 -9.19
N ALA A 105 -5.86 10.46 -9.67
CA ALA A 105 -5.59 10.62 -11.09
C ALA A 105 -4.67 9.54 -11.65
N ARG A 106 -3.78 8.96 -10.83
CA ARG A 106 -2.77 7.97 -11.24
C ARG A 106 -3.16 6.52 -10.95
N ALA A 107 -4.13 6.27 -10.08
CA ALA A 107 -4.63 4.94 -9.80
C ALA A 107 -5.15 4.26 -11.08
N THR A 108 -4.58 3.09 -11.39
CA THR A 108 -4.86 2.39 -12.66
C THR A 108 -5.37 0.96 -12.44
N TRP A 109 -5.05 0.35 -11.31
CA TRP A 109 -5.32 -1.07 -11.05
C TRP A 109 -6.69 -1.25 -10.40
N THR A 110 -7.74 -1.34 -11.23
CA THR A 110 -9.12 -1.54 -10.76
C THR A 110 -9.27 -2.84 -9.97
N GLY A 111 -9.91 -2.75 -8.80
CA GLY A 111 -10.17 -3.86 -7.88
C GLY A 111 -9.02 -4.17 -6.91
N TYR A 112 -7.87 -3.52 -7.05
CA TYR A 112 -6.72 -3.65 -6.14
C TYR A 112 -6.81 -2.68 -4.96
N LEU A 113 -6.12 -3.02 -3.89
CA LEU A 113 -5.99 -2.18 -2.71
C LEU A 113 -4.82 -1.20 -2.86
N TYR A 114 -5.02 -0.01 -2.31
CA TYR A 114 -4.02 1.04 -2.16
C TYR A 114 -3.99 1.39 -0.69
N ALA A 115 -2.96 0.94 0.02
CA ALA A 115 -2.74 1.30 1.41
C ALA A 115 -1.92 2.59 1.49
N ILE A 116 -2.38 3.54 2.28
CA ILE A 116 -1.69 4.80 2.52
C ILE A 116 -1.21 4.79 3.96
N VAL A 117 0.09 5.01 4.14
CA VAL A 117 0.74 5.01 5.44
C VAL A 117 1.15 6.43 5.80
N SER A 118 0.57 6.97 6.87
CA SER A 118 1.01 8.23 7.45
C SER A 118 1.72 7.95 8.77
N PRO A 119 3.03 8.22 8.87
CA PRO A 119 3.77 8.01 10.10
C PRO A 119 3.24 8.90 11.23
N PRO A 120 3.37 8.49 12.50
CA PRO A 120 4.12 7.31 12.95
C PRO A 120 3.34 5.98 12.95
N GLU A 121 2.00 6.01 12.89
CA GLU A 121 1.19 4.81 13.21
C GLU A 121 -0.07 4.62 12.35
N THR A 122 -0.37 5.53 11.42
CA THR A 122 -1.63 5.49 10.68
C THR A 122 -1.49 4.68 9.39
N ILE A 123 -2.34 3.68 9.22
CA ILE A 123 -2.51 2.94 7.97
C ILE A 123 -3.99 2.96 7.61
N ARG A 124 -4.32 3.48 6.43
CA ARG A 124 -5.66 3.39 5.84
C ARG A 124 -5.57 2.65 4.51
N ALA A 125 -6.63 1.94 4.14
CA ALA A 125 -6.66 1.17 2.90
C ALA A 125 -7.87 1.56 2.06
N TYR A 126 -7.65 1.58 0.75
CA TYR A 126 -8.66 2.00 -0.21
C TYR A 126 -8.69 1.03 -1.37
N ARG A 127 -9.88 0.58 -1.78
CA ARG A 127 -10.04 -0.20 -3.00
C ARG A 127 -10.34 0.75 -4.15
N PHE A 128 -9.56 0.66 -5.23
CA PHE A 128 -9.81 1.45 -6.42
C PHE A 128 -10.92 0.81 -7.28
N THR A 129 -12.00 1.54 -7.55
CA THR A 129 -13.15 1.03 -8.32
C THR A 129 -13.06 1.31 -9.82
N GLY A 130 -12.04 2.05 -10.26
CA GLY A 130 -11.96 2.60 -11.62
C GLY A 130 -12.52 4.02 -11.73
N GLU A 131 -13.44 4.40 -10.85
CA GLU A 131 -14.00 5.76 -10.76
C GLU A 131 -13.51 6.53 -9.53
N GLY A 132 -13.11 5.82 -8.47
CA GLY A 132 -12.64 6.41 -7.24
C GLY A 132 -12.14 5.37 -6.24
N PHE A 133 -12.06 5.78 -4.98
CA PHE A 133 -11.59 4.96 -3.87
C PHE A 133 -12.70 4.72 -2.86
N ASP A 134 -12.98 3.44 -2.59
CA ASP A 134 -13.78 3.03 -1.45
C ASP A 134 -12.87 2.69 -0.28
N GLU A 135 -13.12 3.30 0.87
CA GLU A 135 -12.36 2.97 2.08
C GLU A 135 -12.67 1.54 2.55
N VAL A 136 -11.60 0.83 2.88
CA VAL A 136 -11.63 -0.52 3.43
C VAL A 136 -11.07 -0.46 4.85
N PRO A 137 -11.82 -0.89 5.88
CA PRO A 137 -11.31 -0.91 7.25
C PRO A 137 -10.07 -1.79 7.35
N VAL A 138 -9.02 -1.31 8.03
CA VAL A 138 -7.81 -2.10 8.27
C VAL A 138 -7.91 -2.78 9.63
N GLN A 139 -7.66 -4.07 9.68
CA GLN A 139 -7.58 -4.84 10.92
C GLN A 139 -6.29 -5.64 10.95
N VAL A 140 -5.59 -5.55 12.07
CA VAL A 140 -4.36 -6.30 12.28
C VAL A 140 -4.71 -7.60 12.99
N ASP A 141 -4.32 -8.72 12.40
CA ASP A 141 -4.48 -10.03 13.02
C ASP A 141 -3.62 -10.10 14.30
N SER A 142 -4.24 -10.55 15.39
CA SER A 142 -3.52 -10.92 16.60
C SER A 142 -2.53 -12.02 16.25
N ARG A 143 -1.28 -11.87 16.71
CA ARG A 143 -0.18 -12.81 16.45
C ARG A 143 -0.63 -14.25 16.79
N GLU A 144 -0.65 -15.13 15.79
CA GLU A 144 -0.68 -16.60 15.98
C GLU A 144 0.69 -17.08 16.50
#